data_AF-A0A960L4A6-F1
#
_entry.id   AF-A0A960L4A6-F1
#
_cell.length_a   1.000
_cell.length_b   1.000
_cell.length_c   1.000
_cell.angle_alpha   90.00
_cell.angle_beta   90.00
_cell.angle_gamma   90.00
#
_symmetry.space_group_name_H-M   'P 1'
#
loop_
_entity.id
_entity.type
_entity.pdbx_description
1 polymer ?
#
loop_
_entity_poly.entity_id
_entity_poly.type
_entity_poly.pdbx_seq_one_letter_code
_entity_poly.pdbx_strand_id
1 'polypeptide(L)'
;MKPSRLVASTVVLGVLLALVTPSADAGDTPIQTIPFESIPTDTSLVGGPDITLDGPTVVTQDLSVQGEVESVTGGVRFPDGTLQLTAATGVCGSNERAGLYDNRIPAVTPPEPYSEVCFKGGSVQSDVHTISESTAGGSCVPGDLGWIIERDERTAAAWDAARVECLLIGMRLPEPFEWRISCVDAATFGLNDMTGNWEWASNEAEPIISSNGTYGIATAAFGNAGCANAGHSWVGNSVNNNEVRAFRCVL
;
A
#
# COMPACT_ATOMS: atom_id res chain seq x y z
N MET A 1 -52.11 3.42 -28.57
CA MET A 1 -52.48 4.68 -29.22
C MET A 1 -53.60 5.35 -28.44
N LYS A 2 -53.29 6.47 -27.76
CA LYS A 2 -54.27 7.37 -27.14
C LYS A 2 -53.62 8.77 -27.14
N PRO A 3 -54.17 9.77 -27.84
CA PRO A 3 -53.56 11.10 -27.97
C PRO A 3 -54.15 12.05 -26.90
N SER A 4 -53.35 12.96 -26.37
CA SER A 4 -53.82 14.13 -25.58
C SER A 4 -52.70 15.17 -25.59
N ARG A 5 -52.75 16.12 -26.53
CA ARG A 5 -53.36 17.46 -26.47
C ARG A 5 -52.45 18.50 -25.83
N LEU A 6 -51.90 19.34 -26.71
CA LEU A 6 -51.35 20.67 -26.43
C LEU A 6 -52.35 21.52 -25.64
N VAL A 7 -51.84 22.28 -24.68
CA VAL A 7 -52.44 23.55 -24.25
C VAL A 7 -51.32 24.60 -24.26
N ALA A 8 -51.41 25.53 -25.21
CA ALA A 8 -50.64 26.76 -25.21
C ALA A 8 -51.27 27.73 -24.19
N SER A 9 -50.45 28.37 -23.37
CA SER A 9 -50.88 29.48 -22.52
C SER A 9 -49.99 30.68 -22.78
N THR A 10 -50.61 31.70 -23.37
CA THR A 10 -50.08 33.03 -23.64
C THR A 10 -50.58 33.95 -22.53
N VAL A 11 -49.70 34.58 -21.75
CA VAL A 11 -50.05 35.77 -20.93
C VAL A 11 -48.85 36.71 -20.91
N VAL A 12 -48.88 37.74 -21.76
CA VAL A 12 -49.10 39.17 -21.48
C VAL A 12 -47.93 39.90 -20.81
N LEU A 13 -47.34 40.75 -21.66
CA LEU A 13 -46.46 41.88 -21.47
C LEU A 13 -46.90 42.84 -20.34
N GLY A 14 -45.98 43.17 -19.44
CA GLY A 14 -46.12 44.24 -18.46
C GLY A 14 -44.79 44.99 -18.30
N VAL A 15 -44.52 45.92 -19.20
CA VAL A 15 -43.43 46.91 -19.05
C VAL A 15 -43.91 47.96 -18.05
N LEU A 16 -43.36 47.96 -16.84
CA LEU A 16 -43.56 49.02 -15.87
C LEU A 16 -42.30 49.90 -15.82
N LEU A 17 -42.37 51.01 -16.55
CA LEU A 17 -41.37 52.06 -16.57
C LEU A 17 -41.60 52.95 -15.33
N ALA A 18 -40.82 52.74 -14.27
CA ALA A 18 -40.80 53.64 -13.11
C ALA A 18 -39.70 54.69 -13.31
N LEU A 19 -40.10 55.94 -13.55
CA LEU A 19 -39.22 57.10 -13.43
C LEU A 19 -38.80 57.25 -11.97
N VAL A 20 -37.50 57.13 -11.68
CA VAL A 20 -36.92 57.56 -10.41
C VAL A 20 -36.30 58.93 -10.61
N THR A 21 -36.93 59.93 -9.99
CA THR A 21 -36.41 61.30 -9.86
C THR A 21 -35.22 61.33 -8.90
N PRO A 22 -34.16 62.10 -9.17
CA PRO A 22 -33.04 62.26 -8.24
C PRO A 22 -33.51 62.98 -6.97
N SER A 23 -33.45 62.30 -5.83
CA SER A 23 -33.66 62.89 -4.51
C SER A 23 -32.43 63.68 -4.11
N ALA A 24 -32.65 64.94 -3.78
CA ALA A 24 -31.64 65.86 -3.28
C ALA A 24 -31.05 65.37 -1.94
N ASP A 25 -29.72 65.32 -1.93
CA ASP A 25 -28.80 65.73 -0.87
C ASP A 25 -29.31 65.67 0.59
N ALA A 26 -28.87 64.65 1.30
CA ALA A 26 -28.92 64.59 2.76
C ALA A 26 -27.53 64.20 3.28
N GLY A 27 -26.74 65.22 3.59
CA GLY A 27 -25.71 65.23 4.64
C GLY A 27 -24.69 64.08 4.62
N ASP A 28 -23.54 64.36 4.01
CA ASP A 28 -22.29 63.62 4.23
C ASP A 28 -21.98 63.50 5.73
N THR A 29 -22.32 62.35 6.31
CA THR A 29 -21.66 61.90 7.53
C THR A 29 -20.34 61.31 7.10
N PRO A 30 -19.20 61.75 7.68
CA PRO A 30 -17.90 61.25 7.27
C PRO A 30 -17.88 59.73 7.45
N ILE A 31 -17.57 59.03 6.36
CA ILE A 31 -17.40 57.58 6.34
C ILE A 31 -16.39 57.23 7.44
N GLN A 32 -16.85 56.56 8.50
CA GLN A 32 -15.94 56.01 9.49
C GLN A 32 -15.03 55.03 8.78
N THR A 33 -13.75 55.37 8.69
CA THR A 33 -12.71 54.46 8.21
C THR A 33 -12.56 53.38 9.27
N ILE A 34 -13.15 52.20 9.03
CA ILE A 34 -12.89 51.04 9.85
C ILE A 34 -11.45 50.61 9.53
N PRO A 35 -10.52 50.62 10.50
CA PRO A 35 -9.16 50.17 10.24
C PRO A 35 -9.20 48.68 9.86
N PHE A 36 -8.51 48.31 8.79
CA PHE A 36 -8.50 46.94 8.26
C PHE A 36 -8.02 45.91 9.31
N GLU A 37 -7.23 46.37 10.29
CA GLU A 37 -6.72 45.58 11.41
C GLU A 37 -7.77 45.26 12.48
N SER A 38 -8.91 45.97 12.51
CA SER A 38 -10.02 45.67 13.43
C SER A 38 -11.06 44.71 12.86
N ILE A 39 -10.84 44.21 11.64
CA ILE A 39 -11.69 43.16 11.06
C ILE A 39 -11.18 41.83 11.64
N PRO A 40 -11.95 41.13 12.50
CA PRO A 40 -11.53 39.84 13.01
C PRO A 40 -11.33 38.89 11.82
N THR A 41 -10.09 38.45 11.61
CA THR A 41 -9.71 37.46 10.59
C THR A 41 -10.09 36.04 10.97
N ASP A 42 -10.62 35.85 12.18
CA ASP A 42 -11.07 34.56 12.68
C ASP A 42 -12.57 34.43 12.39
N THR A 43 -12.90 33.99 11.18
CA THR A 43 -14.26 33.62 10.82
C THR A 43 -14.57 32.27 11.49
N SER A 44 -14.87 32.31 12.79
CA SER A 44 -15.48 31.18 13.47
C SER A 44 -16.88 30.98 12.88
N LEU A 45 -16.99 30.11 11.89
CA LEU A 45 -18.26 29.69 11.29
C LEU A 45 -18.98 28.77 12.27
N VAL A 46 -19.59 29.36 13.31
CA VAL A 46 -20.44 28.63 14.24
C VAL A 46 -21.81 28.40 13.60
N GLY A 47 -21.98 27.22 12.99
CA GLY A 47 -23.26 26.51 12.92
C GLY A 47 -24.32 27.00 11.94
N GLY A 48 -24.20 26.55 10.68
CA GLY A 48 -25.33 26.27 9.78
C GLY A 48 -25.16 24.85 9.21
N PRO A 49 -26.21 24.22 8.64
CA PRO A 49 -26.08 22.88 8.04
C PRO A 49 -25.13 22.86 6.83
N ASP A 50 -24.90 24.02 6.20
CA ASP A 50 -24.08 24.16 5.00
C ASP A 50 -23.00 25.23 5.20
N ILE A 51 -21.77 24.94 4.79
CA ILE A 51 -20.71 25.93 4.59
C ILE A 51 -20.58 26.15 3.09
N THR A 52 -20.98 27.32 2.60
CA THR A 52 -20.80 27.73 1.21
C THR A 52 -19.63 28.69 1.12
N LEU A 53 -18.57 28.28 0.41
CA LEU A 53 -17.44 29.15 0.06
C LEU A 53 -17.67 29.68 -1.37
N ASP A 54 -18.40 30.79 -1.49
CA ASP A 54 -18.63 31.44 -2.79
C ASP A 54 -17.55 32.50 -3.06
N GLY A 55 -16.69 32.25 -4.06
CA GLY A 55 -15.71 33.21 -4.57
C GLY A 55 -14.32 32.61 -4.84
N PRO A 56 -13.37 33.40 -5.40
CA PRO A 56 -11.98 33.00 -5.59
C PRO A 56 -11.20 33.04 -4.27
N THR A 57 -11.72 32.38 -3.24
CA THR A 57 -11.11 32.34 -1.92
C THR A 57 -10.01 31.29 -1.96
N VAL A 58 -8.75 31.72 -1.92
CA VAL A 58 -7.61 30.81 -1.79
C VAL A 58 -7.45 30.49 -0.30
N VAL A 59 -7.80 29.26 0.08
CA VAL A 59 -7.48 28.74 1.42
C VAL A 59 -6.00 28.33 1.38
N THR A 60 -5.15 29.10 2.05
CA THR A 60 -3.70 28.85 2.10
C THR A 60 -3.28 27.96 3.27
N GLN A 61 -4.22 27.56 4.11
CA GLN A 61 -4.01 26.71 5.29
C GLN A 61 -4.53 25.30 5.03
N ASP A 62 -3.99 24.32 5.73
CA ASP A 62 -4.47 22.93 5.65
C ASP A 62 -5.91 22.82 6.17
N LEU A 63 -6.76 22.12 5.41
CA LEU A 63 -8.12 21.81 5.83
C LEU A 63 -8.10 20.57 6.75
N SER A 64 -8.34 20.77 8.04
CA SER A 64 -8.54 19.67 9.00
C SER A 64 -10.03 19.45 9.22
N VAL A 65 -10.54 18.27 8.88
CA VAL A 65 -11.94 17.89 9.15
C VAL A 65 -11.99 17.01 10.40
N GLN A 66 -12.69 17.45 11.44
CA GLN A 66 -12.99 16.63 12.61
C GLN A 66 -14.36 15.96 12.43
N GLY A 67 -14.43 14.91 11.62
CA GLY A 67 -15.69 14.19 11.37
C GLY A 67 -15.70 13.35 10.10
N GLU A 68 -16.85 12.73 9.83
CA GLU A 68 -17.11 12.00 8.59
C GLU A 68 -17.45 12.97 7.46
N VAL A 69 -16.91 12.72 6.26
CA VAL A 69 -17.23 13.46 5.04
C VAL A 69 -18.10 12.57 4.16
N GLU A 70 -19.37 12.96 3.98
CA GLU A 70 -20.32 12.25 3.13
C GLU A 70 -20.61 13.06 1.85
N SER A 71 -20.53 12.40 0.69
CA SER A 71 -20.99 12.96 -0.58
C SER A 71 -22.24 12.21 -1.04
N VAL A 72 -23.39 12.88 -1.00
CA VAL A 72 -24.69 12.28 -1.34
C VAL A 72 -24.90 12.16 -2.86
N THR A 73 -24.22 12.97 -3.67
CA THR A 73 -24.30 12.92 -5.14
C THR A 73 -23.03 13.50 -5.77
N GLY A 74 -22.42 12.78 -6.71
CA GLY A 74 -21.37 13.33 -7.57
C GLY A 74 -19.93 13.24 -7.05
N GLY A 75 -19.68 12.71 -5.85
CA GLY A 75 -18.33 12.46 -5.33
C GLY A 75 -17.55 13.73 -4.95
N VAL A 76 -16.29 13.57 -4.55
CA VAL A 76 -15.36 14.68 -4.26
C VAL A 76 -14.52 14.96 -5.51
N ARG A 77 -14.62 16.16 -6.10
CA ARG A 77 -13.84 16.56 -7.29
C ARG A 77 -12.61 17.35 -6.87
N PHE A 78 -11.45 16.98 -7.40
CA PHE A 78 -10.17 17.65 -7.15
C PHE A 78 -9.85 18.70 -8.22
N PRO A 79 -8.92 19.65 -7.94
CA PRO A 79 -8.53 20.70 -8.90
C PRO A 79 -7.96 20.20 -10.22
N ASP A 80 -7.42 18.97 -10.25
CA ASP A 80 -6.92 18.31 -11.46
C ASP A 80 -8.05 17.73 -12.35
N GLY A 81 -9.30 17.88 -11.92
CA GLY A 81 -10.50 17.41 -12.62
C GLY A 81 -10.89 15.97 -12.31
N THR A 82 -10.10 15.25 -11.49
CA THR A 82 -10.44 13.90 -11.04
C THR A 82 -11.61 13.94 -10.04
N LEU A 83 -12.31 12.82 -9.90
CA LEU A 83 -13.55 12.74 -9.12
C LEU A 83 -13.61 11.42 -8.38
N GLN A 84 -13.75 11.52 -7.06
CA GLN A 84 -13.79 10.39 -6.14
C GLN A 84 -15.25 10.08 -5.78
N LEU A 85 -15.81 9.04 -6.41
CA LEU A 85 -17.21 8.63 -6.26
C LEU A 85 -17.50 7.79 -5.02
N THR A 86 -16.47 7.26 -4.37
CA THR A 86 -16.57 6.39 -3.19
C THR A 86 -15.66 6.93 -2.11
N ALA A 87 -16.03 6.76 -0.83
CA ALA A 87 -15.13 7.07 0.27
C ALA A 87 -13.75 6.45 0.01
N ALA A 88 -12.69 7.22 0.25
CA ALA A 88 -11.36 6.64 0.33
C ALA A 88 -11.42 5.82 1.61
N THR A 89 -11.76 4.54 1.50
CA THR A 89 -11.45 3.58 2.55
C THR A 89 -9.98 3.80 2.79
N GLY A 90 -9.61 4.30 3.98
CA GLY A 90 -8.23 4.70 4.27
C GLY A 90 -7.31 3.66 3.69
N VAL A 91 -6.68 4.02 2.57
CA VAL A 91 -5.77 3.12 1.87
C VAL A 91 -4.56 3.16 2.78
N CYS A 92 -4.55 2.32 3.81
CA CYS A 92 -3.32 1.77 4.34
C CYS A 92 -2.68 1.03 3.16
N GLY A 93 -2.07 1.79 2.24
CA GLY A 93 -1.35 1.33 1.06
C GLY A 93 -1.74 -0.06 0.55
N SER A 94 -2.99 -0.30 0.19
CA SER A 94 -3.32 -1.46 -0.64
C SER A 94 -2.86 -1.17 -2.06
N ASN A 95 -1.55 -1.32 -2.28
CA ASN A 95 -1.00 -1.79 -3.55
C ASN A 95 -1.43 -3.25 -3.78
N GLU A 96 -2.72 -3.56 -3.58
CA GLU A 96 -3.41 -4.84 -3.77
C GLU A 96 -3.53 -5.16 -5.27
N ARG A 97 -2.38 -5.26 -5.93
CA ARG A 97 -2.09 -6.56 -6.54
C ARG A 97 -1.76 -7.50 -5.38
N ALA A 98 -2.80 -8.09 -4.81
CA ALA A 98 -2.74 -9.10 -3.75
C ALA A 98 -2.08 -10.41 -4.24
N GLY A 99 -0.82 -10.33 -4.69
CA GLY A 99 -0.12 -11.49 -5.25
C GLY A 99 1.41 -11.37 -5.30
N LEU A 100 2.01 -10.27 -4.85
CA LEU A 100 3.45 -10.18 -4.73
C LEU A 100 3.78 -9.30 -3.51
N TYR A 101 4.61 -9.79 -2.60
CA TYR A 101 5.19 -8.99 -1.52
C TYR A 101 5.78 -7.70 -2.10
N ASP A 102 5.83 -6.62 -1.32
CA ASP A 102 6.54 -5.40 -1.72
C ASP A 102 8.04 -5.70 -1.76
N ASN A 103 8.45 -6.34 -2.87
CA ASN A 103 9.80 -6.82 -3.15
C ASN A 103 10.69 -5.64 -3.49
N ARG A 104 10.73 -4.65 -2.59
CA ARG A 104 11.64 -3.52 -2.65
C ARG A 104 12.60 -3.65 -1.49
N ILE A 105 13.88 -3.49 -1.76
CA ILE A 105 14.92 -3.49 -0.73
C ILE A 105 14.60 -2.34 0.24
N PRO A 106 14.32 -2.60 1.52
CA PRO A 106 14.05 -1.53 2.46
C PRO A 106 15.37 -1.00 3.05
N ALA A 107 15.34 0.23 3.58
CA ALA A 107 16.46 0.81 4.30
C ALA A 107 16.49 0.25 5.73
N VAL A 108 17.18 -0.88 5.93
CA VAL A 108 17.22 -1.63 7.20
C VAL A 108 18.63 -2.16 7.46
N THR A 109 18.82 -2.79 8.63
CA THR A 109 20.01 -3.54 8.99
C THR A 109 19.56 -4.93 9.44
N PRO A 110 19.62 -5.95 8.56
CA PRO A 110 19.30 -7.33 8.94
C PRO A 110 20.18 -7.80 10.09
N PRO A 111 19.67 -8.58 11.06
CA PRO A 111 20.43 -8.97 12.24
C PRO A 111 21.58 -9.94 11.96
N GLU A 112 21.51 -10.67 10.85
CA GLU A 112 22.48 -11.70 10.43
C GLU A 112 23.16 -11.31 9.11
N PRO A 113 24.32 -11.91 8.77
CA PRO A 113 24.91 -11.78 7.44
C PRO A 113 23.92 -12.14 6.33
N TYR A 114 23.92 -11.36 5.26
CA TYR A 114 22.89 -11.41 4.24
C TYR A 114 23.42 -11.07 2.86
N SER A 115 22.59 -11.29 1.85
CA SER A 115 22.84 -10.85 0.48
C SER A 115 21.63 -10.13 -0.07
N GLU A 116 21.89 -8.99 -0.71
CA GLU A 116 20.88 -8.26 -1.47
C GLU A 116 20.85 -8.78 -2.89
N VAL A 117 19.66 -9.03 -3.42
CA VAL A 117 19.45 -9.40 -4.81
C VAL A 117 18.49 -8.39 -5.41
N CYS A 118 18.90 -7.66 -6.44
CA CYS A 118 18.04 -6.67 -7.08
C CYS A 118 18.08 -6.76 -8.61
N PHE A 119 17.03 -6.25 -9.25
CA PHE A 119 16.87 -6.27 -10.70
C PHE A 119 17.00 -4.85 -11.27
N LYS A 120 18.05 -4.61 -12.05
CA LYS A 120 18.34 -3.31 -12.67
C LYS A 120 18.66 -3.46 -14.15
N GLY A 121 17.97 -2.69 -14.98
CA GLY A 121 18.23 -2.68 -16.43
C GLY A 121 18.11 -4.05 -17.10
N GLY A 122 17.27 -4.94 -16.57
CA GLY A 122 17.10 -6.31 -17.08
C GLY A 122 18.21 -7.29 -16.65
N SER A 123 19.08 -6.91 -15.73
CA SER A 123 20.12 -7.76 -15.14
C SER A 123 19.90 -7.96 -13.64
N VAL A 124 20.34 -9.10 -13.13
CA VAL A 124 20.41 -9.37 -11.69
C VAL A 124 21.71 -8.77 -11.16
N GLN A 125 21.61 -8.00 -10.09
CA GLN A 125 22.73 -7.45 -9.33
C GLN A 125 22.65 -7.99 -7.89
N SER A 126 23.78 -8.00 -7.20
CA SER A 126 23.82 -8.42 -5.81
C SER A 126 24.91 -7.73 -5.02
N ASP A 127 24.65 -7.51 -3.73
CA ASP A 127 25.66 -7.12 -2.75
C ASP A 127 25.72 -8.17 -1.64
N VAL A 128 26.93 -8.59 -1.28
CA VAL A 128 27.16 -9.64 -0.28
C VAL A 128 27.68 -9.00 1.00
N HIS A 129 26.92 -9.17 2.08
CA HIS A 129 27.22 -8.61 3.40
C HIS A 129 27.64 -9.73 4.35
N THR A 130 28.94 -9.81 4.63
CA THR A 130 29.50 -10.86 5.51
C THR A 130 29.27 -10.61 7.00
N ILE A 131 28.72 -9.44 7.34
CA ILE A 131 28.32 -9.01 8.68
C ILE A 131 26.96 -8.31 8.58
N SER A 132 26.30 -8.14 9.73
CA SER A 132 25.10 -7.27 9.83
C SER A 132 25.49 -5.81 9.63
N GLU A 133 25.01 -5.19 8.55
CA GLU A 133 25.19 -3.78 8.25
C GLU A 133 23.98 -3.19 7.52
N SER A 134 24.00 -1.88 7.26
CA SER A 134 22.89 -1.21 6.57
C SER A 134 22.85 -1.58 5.10
N THR A 135 21.63 -1.73 4.57
CA THR A 135 21.35 -1.94 3.14
C THR A 135 21.63 -0.72 2.25
N ALA A 136 22.41 0.24 2.75
CA ALA A 136 22.72 1.48 2.06
C ALA A 136 24.11 1.40 1.41
N GLY A 137 24.16 1.18 0.09
CA GLY A 137 25.39 1.22 -0.69
C GLY A 137 25.45 0.06 -1.69
N GLY A 138 26.51 -0.02 -2.50
CA GLY A 138 26.68 -1.12 -3.43
C GLY A 138 25.87 -1.01 -4.72
N SER A 139 25.57 -2.16 -5.31
CA SER A 139 24.85 -2.36 -6.57
C SER A 139 23.33 -2.33 -6.37
N CYS A 140 22.85 -2.68 -5.19
CA CYS A 140 21.48 -2.71 -4.74
C CYS A 140 21.29 -1.63 -3.66
N VAL A 141 20.26 -0.80 -3.79
CA VAL A 141 20.00 0.31 -2.87
C VAL A 141 18.55 0.31 -2.45
N PRO A 142 18.20 0.95 -1.32
CA PRO A 142 16.83 0.95 -0.85
C PRO A 142 15.86 1.52 -1.89
N GLY A 143 14.76 0.81 -2.11
CA GLY A 143 13.73 1.11 -3.11
C GLY A 143 13.85 0.32 -4.42
N ASP A 144 15.00 -0.32 -4.68
CA ASP A 144 15.17 -1.21 -5.83
C ASP A 144 14.29 -2.46 -5.70
N LEU A 145 13.81 -2.97 -6.84
CA LEU A 145 13.09 -4.23 -6.87
C LEU A 145 14.05 -5.40 -6.61
N GLY A 146 13.74 -6.22 -5.62
CA GLY A 146 14.65 -7.24 -5.12
C GLY A 146 14.17 -7.89 -3.82
N TRP A 147 15.06 -8.65 -3.19
CA TRP A 147 14.88 -9.19 -1.86
C TRP A 147 16.23 -9.22 -1.12
N ILE A 148 16.17 -9.28 0.20
CA ILE A 148 17.32 -9.58 1.05
C ILE A 148 17.19 -11.02 1.54
N ILE A 149 18.24 -11.82 1.47
CA ILE A 149 18.23 -13.22 1.95
C ILE A 149 19.38 -13.48 2.92
N GLU A 150 19.10 -14.20 4.00
CA GLU A 150 20.14 -14.63 4.94
C GLU A 150 21.17 -15.57 4.31
N ARG A 151 22.44 -15.32 4.65
CA ARG A 151 23.58 -16.00 4.03
C ARG A 151 23.76 -17.45 4.48
N ASP A 152 23.38 -17.73 5.71
CA ASP A 152 23.50 -19.03 6.36
C ASP A 152 22.11 -19.60 6.69
N GLU A 153 21.94 -20.92 6.58
CA GLU A 153 20.69 -21.56 6.99
C GLU A 153 20.55 -21.54 8.52
N ARG A 154 19.33 -21.36 8.99
CA ARG A 154 18.96 -21.47 10.40
C ARG A 154 18.73 -22.93 10.78
N THR A 155 18.76 -23.18 12.08
CA THR A 155 18.51 -24.51 12.66
C THR A 155 17.13 -25.03 12.26
N ALA A 156 17.02 -26.32 11.98
CA ALA A 156 15.77 -26.91 11.53
C ALA A 156 14.63 -26.75 12.55
N ALA A 157 13.47 -26.29 12.08
CA ALA A 157 12.29 -26.04 12.88
C ALA A 157 11.02 -26.52 12.16
N ALA A 158 9.92 -26.65 12.91
CA ALA A 158 8.59 -26.80 12.30
C ALA A 158 8.24 -25.54 11.51
N TRP A 159 7.42 -25.66 10.46
CA TRP A 159 7.15 -24.54 9.55
C TRP A 159 6.56 -23.30 10.24
N ASP A 160 5.63 -23.49 11.17
CA ASP A 160 5.04 -22.41 11.95
C ASP A 160 6.07 -21.73 12.86
N ALA A 161 6.95 -22.49 13.50
CA ALA A 161 8.06 -21.96 14.29
C ALA A 161 9.05 -21.17 13.40
N ALA A 162 9.45 -21.70 12.25
CA ALA A 162 10.33 -21.02 11.29
C ALA A 162 9.75 -19.68 10.82
N ARG A 163 8.43 -19.65 10.52
CA ARG A 163 7.73 -18.41 10.17
C ARG A 163 7.73 -17.40 11.31
N VAL A 164 7.42 -17.84 12.53
CA VAL A 164 7.44 -16.96 13.71
C VAL A 164 8.84 -16.38 13.91
N GLU A 165 9.90 -17.19 13.76
CA GLU A 165 11.28 -16.72 13.88
C GLU A 165 11.63 -15.65 12.85
N CYS A 166 11.25 -15.83 11.58
CA CYS A 166 11.46 -14.80 10.57
C CYS A 166 10.65 -13.53 10.86
N LEU A 167 9.39 -13.68 11.29
CA LEU A 167 8.55 -12.52 11.62
C LEU A 167 9.08 -11.71 12.81
N LEU A 168 9.70 -12.37 13.80
CA LEU A 168 10.28 -11.70 14.97
C LEU A 168 11.45 -10.78 14.61
N ILE A 169 12.10 -11.01 13.48
CA ILE A 169 13.16 -10.14 12.94
C ILE A 169 12.68 -9.26 11.77
N GLY A 170 11.36 -9.17 11.57
CA GLY A 170 10.75 -8.36 10.52
C GLY A 170 10.91 -8.92 9.11
N MET A 171 11.23 -10.21 8.98
CA MET A 171 11.43 -10.93 7.71
C MET A 171 10.35 -12.00 7.53
N ARG A 172 10.42 -12.75 6.43
CA ARG A 172 9.50 -13.84 6.07
C ARG A 172 10.26 -15.05 5.54
N LEU A 173 9.60 -16.18 5.28
CA LEU A 173 10.23 -17.26 4.52
C LEU A 173 10.39 -16.85 3.05
N PRO A 174 11.42 -17.35 2.33
CA PRO A 174 11.59 -17.10 0.91
C PRO A 174 10.43 -17.67 0.12
N GLU A 175 9.95 -16.94 -0.89
CA GLU A 175 9.06 -17.53 -1.87
C GLU A 175 9.81 -18.54 -2.75
N PRO A 176 9.11 -19.54 -3.32
CA PRO A 176 9.72 -20.56 -4.17
C PRO A 176 10.67 -20.03 -5.26
N PHE A 177 10.32 -18.92 -5.89
CA PHE A 177 11.15 -18.34 -6.95
C PHE A 177 12.40 -17.64 -6.40
N GLU A 178 12.30 -16.96 -5.25
CA GLU A 178 13.40 -16.26 -4.59
C GLU A 178 14.43 -17.27 -4.11
N TRP A 179 13.97 -18.35 -3.46
CA TRP A 179 14.84 -19.45 -3.04
C TRP A 179 15.56 -20.06 -4.24
N ARG A 180 14.83 -20.37 -5.32
CA ARG A 180 15.41 -21.04 -6.49
C ARG A 180 16.45 -20.18 -7.20
N ILE A 181 16.18 -18.89 -7.42
CA ILE A 181 17.14 -17.96 -8.03
C ILE A 181 18.37 -17.85 -7.12
N SER A 182 18.15 -17.68 -5.81
CA SER A 182 19.22 -17.58 -4.83
C SER A 182 20.11 -18.83 -4.79
N CYS A 183 19.52 -20.03 -4.91
CA CYS A 183 20.29 -21.27 -4.94
C CYS A 183 21.14 -21.40 -6.21
N VAL A 184 20.57 -21.11 -7.39
CA VAL A 184 21.28 -21.24 -8.67
C VAL A 184 22.52 -20.34 -8.70
N ASP A 185 22.40 -19.13 -8.16
CA ASP A 185 23.46 -18.13 -8.11
C ASP A 185 24.12 -18.04 -6.71
N ALA A 186 24.03 -19.10 -5.89
CA ALA A 186 24.48 -19.08 -4.50
C ALA A 186 25.94 -18.65 -4.34
N ALA A 187 26.83 -19.09 -5.23
CA ALA A 187 28.23 -18.68 -5.20
C ALA A 187 28.42 -17.18 -5.48
N THR A 188 27.64 -16.62 -6.40
CA THR A 188 27.65 -15.17 -6.72
C THR A 188 27.09 -14.37 -5.56
N PHE A 189 26.01 -14.86 -4.95
CA PHE A 189 25.37 -14.22 -3.80
C PHE A 189 26.05 -14.57 -2.47
N GLY A 190 27.16 -15.31 -2.47
CA GLY A 190 27.88 -15.71 -1.25
C GLY A 190 27.06 -16.54 -0.26
N LEU A 191 26.00 -17.23 -0.70
CA LEU A 191 25.14 -18.06 0.14
C LEU A 191 25.77 -19.42 0.41
N ASN A 192 25.71 -19.88 1.66
CA ASN A 192 26.25 -21.17 2.07
C ASN A 192 25.17 -22.25 2.06
N ASP A 193 25.52 -23.52 1.91
CA ASP A 193 24.67 -24.70 2.20
C ASP A 193 23.27 -24.79 1.55
N MET A 194 22.98 -24.01 0.49
CA MET A 194 21.68 -23.98 -0.22
C MET A 194 21.18 -25.34 -0.77
N THR A 195 22.02 -26.38 -0.77
CA THR A 195 21.65 -27.72 -1.26
C THR A 195 21.93 -28.83 -0.26
N GLY A 196 22.46 -28.53 0.93
CA GLY A 196 22.80 -29.54 1.93
C GLY A 196 21.58 -30.18 2.57
N ASN A 197 20.57 -29.36 2.88
CA ASN A 197 19.33 -29.76 3.53
C ASN A 197 18.10 -29.45 2.67
N TRP A 198 16.95 -29.95 3.11
CA TRP A 198 15.67 -29.40 2.70
C TRP A 198 15.40 -28.14 3.52
N GLU A 199 15.09 -27.03 2.85
CA GLU A 199 14.71 -25.76 3.45
C GLU A 199 13.23 -25.45 3.23
N TRP A 200 12.56 -24.88 4.24
CA TRP A 200 11.22 -24.32 4.08
C TRP A 200 11.23 -23.14 3.10
N ALA A 201 10.30 -23.14 2.15
CA ALA A 201 10.02 -22.02 1.28
C ALA A 201 8.50 -21.83 1.18
N SER A 202 8.05 -20.60 0.98
CA SER A 202 6.66 -20.13 1.03
C SER A 202 6.15 -19.79 2.43
N ASN A 203 5.47 -18.64 2.49
CA ASN A 203 4.69 -18.22 3.65
C ASN A 203 3.24 -18.74 3.60
N GLU A 204 2.91 -19.49 2.56
CA GLU A 204 1.61 -20.12 2.37
C GLU A 204 1.72 -21.63 2.58
N ALA A 205 0.67 -22.21 3.15
CA ALA A 205 0.52 -23.65 3.26
C ALA A 205 -0.84 -24.02 2.67
N GLU A 206 -0.87 -25.14 1.96
CA GLU A 206 -2.03 -25.57 1.18
C GLU A 206 -2.48 -26.97 1.59
N PRO A 207 -3.78 -27.27 1.48
CA PRO A 207 -4.29 -28.62 1.68
C PRO A 207 -3.84 -29.52 0.52
N ILE A 208 -3.21 -30.65 0.86
CA ILE A 208 -2.74 -31.64 -0.13
C ILE A 208 -3.35 -33.00 0.17
N ILE A 209 -3.71 -33.72 -0.91
CA ILE A 209 -3.99 -35.15 -0.90
C ILE A 209 -2.82 -35.84 -1.61
N SER A 210 -2.06 -36.64 -0.89
CA SER A 210 -0.96 -37.41 -1.50
C SER A 210 -1.47 -38.66 -2.21
N SER A 211 -0.61 -39.24 -3.06
CA SER A 211 -0.93 -40.43 -3.87
C SER A 211 -1.29 -41.68 -3.05
N ASN A 212 -0.86 -41.75 -1.78
CA ASN A 212 -1.22 -42.81 -0.84
C ASN A 212 -2.52 -42.53 -0.06
N GLY A 213 -3.26 -41.47 -0.41
CA GLY A 213 -4.51 -41.08 0.23
C GLY A 213 -4.35 -40.36 1.58
N THR A 214 -3.13 -39.95 1.94
CA THR A 214 -2.93 -39.09 3.13
C THR A 214 -3.44 -37.68 2.83
N TYR A 215 -4.17 -37.10 3.78
CA TYR A 215 -4.66 -35.73 3.70
C TYR A 215 -3.99 -34.89 4.79
N GLY A 216 -3.62 -33.66 4.45
CA GLY A 216 -2.99 -32.75 5.38
C GLY A 216 -2.77 -31.37 4.78
N ILE A 217 -2.02 -30.56 5.53
CA ILE A 217 -1.51 -29.26 5.12
C ILE A 217 -0.02 -29.42 4.85
N ALA A 218 0.44 -28.96 3.69
CA ALA A 218 1.85 -28.95 3.33
C ALA A 218 2.25 -27.58 2.81
N THR A 219 3.55 -27.32 2.77
CA THR A 219 4.12 -26.15 2.12
C THR A 219 5.28 -26.59 1.22
N ALA A 220 5.80 -25.65 0.42
CA ALA A 220 6.94 -25.94 -0.42
C ALA A 220 8.22 -26.12 0.40
N ALA A 221 9.06 -27.05 -0.04
CA ALA A 221 10.41 -27.19 0.45
C ALA A 221 11.35 -27.43 -0.73
N PHE A 222 12.55 -26.87 -0.64
CA PHE A 222 13.56 -26.94 -1.70
C PHE A 222 14.91 -27.39 -1.14
N GLY A 223 15.81 -27.84 -2.02
CA GLY A 223 17.16 -28.26 -1.63
C GLY A 223 17.39 -29.77 -1.74
N ASN A 224 18.10 -30.37 -0.80
CA ASN A 224 18.45 -31.80 -0.81
C ASN A 224 19.20 -32.23 -2.09
N ALA A 225 20.47 -31.87 -2.15
CA ALA A 225 21.43 -32.15 -3.23
C ALA A 225 21.24 -31.37 -4.54
N GLY A 226 20.33 -30.39 -4.62
CA GLY A 226 20.27 -29.52 -5.80
C GLY A 226 19.25 -28.40 -5.75
N CYS A 227 19.49 -27.35 -6.54
CA CYS A 227 18.60 -26.18 -6.64
C CYS A 227 17.32 -26.44 -7.45
N ALA A 228 17.27 -27.54 -8.21
CA ALA A 228 16.09 -27.92 -8.99
C ALA A 228 15.16 -28.88 -8.22
N ASN A 229 15.59 -29.34 -7.04
CA ASN A 229 14.82 -30.26 -6.22
C ASN A 229 13.82 -29.45 -5.39
N ALA A 230 12.55 -29.75 -5.61
CA ALA A 230 11.42 -29.14 -4.95
C ALA A 230 10.44 -30.24 -4.56
N GLY A 231 9.74 -30.05 -3.45
CA GLY A 231 8.71 -30.95 -2.99
C GLY A 231 7.76 -30.27 -2.03
N HIS A 232 6.77 -31.02 -1.57
CA HIS A 232 5.93 -30.61 -0.46
C HIS A 232 6.48 -31.25 0.81
N SER A 233 6.57 -30.47 1.88
CA SER A 233 6.89 -30.96 3.22
C SER A 233 5.69 -30.72 4.13
N TRP A 234 5.37 -31.69 4.99
CA TRP A 234 4.15 -31.67 5.78
C TRP A 234 4.25 -30.66 6.93
N VAL A 235 3.35 -29.68 6.94
CA VAL A 235 3.15 -28.77 8.08
C VAL A 235 2.33 -29.49 9.16
N GLY A 236 1.37 -30.31 8.72
CA GLY A 236 0.62 -31.24 9.57
C GLY A 236 -0.22 -32.18 8.71
N ASN A 237 -0.35 -33.44 9.11
CA ASN A 237 -1.14 -34.43 8.37
C ASN A 237 -1.90 -35.35 9.33
N SER A 238 -2.81 -36.17 8.79
CA SER A 238 -3.62 -37.12 9.58
C SER A 238 -2.81 -38.21 10.29
N VAL A 239 -1.49 -38.28 10.07
CA VAL A 239 -0.58 -39.28 10.64
C VAL A 239 0.43 -38.68 11.63
N ASN A 240 0.24 -37.43 12.06
CA ASN A 240 0.99 -36.73 13.14
C ASN A 240 2.46 -36.38 12.87
N ASN A 241 2.85 -36.12 11.62
CA ASN A 241 4.24 -35.76 11.33
C ASN A 241 4.33 -34.29 10.88
N ASN A 242 4.59 -33.39 11.83
CA ASN A 242 5.10 -32.05 11.50
C ASN A 242 6.58 -32.23 11.16
N GLU A 243 6.95 -31.99 9.91
CA GLU A 243 8.35 -32.09 9.52
C GLU A 243 9.16 -30.94 10.11
N VAL A 244 10.45 -31.16 10.30
CA VAL A 244 11.41 -30.11 10.66
C VAL A 244 12.39 -29.94 9.51
N ARG A 245 12.57 -28.70 9.06
CA ARG A 245 13.42 -28.34 7.93
C ARG A 245 14.25 -27.14 8.31
N ALA A 246 15.44 -27.04 7.74
CA ALA A 246 16.22 -25.80 7.78
C ALA A 246 15.42 -24.68 7.13
N PHE A 247 15.82 -23.44 7.34
CA PHE A 247 15.16 -22.31 6.71
C PHE A 247 16.07 -21.10 6.69
N ARG A 248 15.68 -20.11 5.90
CA ARG A 248 16.28 -18.78 5.88
C ARG A 248 15.16 -17.77 5.90
N CYS A 249 15.47 -16.59 6.39
CA CYS A 249 14.56 -15.48 6.30
C CYS A 249 14.92 -14.60 5.10
N VAL A 250 13.90 -14.03 4.47
CA VAL A 250 14.03 -13.01 3.43
C VAL A 250 13.20 -11.78 3.76
N LEU A 251 13.61 -10.64 3.22
CA LEU A 251 12.88 -9.38 3.27
C LEU A 251 12.50 -8.95 1.86
#